data_AF-A0A953LN62-F1
#
_entry.id   AF-A0A953LN62-F1
#
_cell.length_a   1.000
_cell.length_b   1.000
_cell.length_c   1.000
_cell.angle_alpha   90.00
_cell.angle_beta   90.00
_cell.angle_gamma   90.00
#
_symmetry.space_group_name_H-M   'P 1'
#
loop_
_entity.id
_entity.type
_entity.pdbx_description
1 polymer ?
#
loop_
_entity_poly.entity_id
_entity_poly.type
_entity_poly.pdbx_seq_one_letter_code
_entity_poly.pdbx_strand_id
1 'polypeptide(L)'
;ALLDCGRRGDLDDVYEYDRPSVRFQQVLSLAWRATREDRSLTEKHLAAEAGTAGHTRVVHDMLSTGSLVDLRGALVPSDRLIDEGDAGRIHTVIAGGVSSSVVDIRTGDTAFRDADAATTGGALFHAGAMRRLLAGGDGAAYLGDNAKKSHPLAKIKATGPALPTSRSIIWALARLNGYDPARWQLNGGTLLTWGGQTLNALLAAVFRRSAPDRNFSPSPTAVSGDIFAIDLSIESIRDLAKGIETANDLPLSVASKFVGPSRFIAELSDALVAEEKRRAVPWTLLHRWLDRVDGIDLGGSMPTAARMSE
;
A
#
# COMPACT_ATOMS: atom_id res chain seq x y z
N ALA A 1 21.68 1.83 8.17
CA ALA A 1 20.53 2.23 7.32
C ALA A 1 19.44 2.95 8.12
N LEU A 2 18.73 2.30 9.05
CA LEU A 2 17.65 2.94 9.83
C LEU A 2 18.08 4.22 10.57
N LEU A 3 19.27 4.22 11.19
CA LEU A 3 19.84 5.42 11.82
C LEU A 3 20.12 6.55 10.82
N ASP A 4 20.55 6.23 9.59
CA ASP A 4 20.78 7.21 8.52
C ASP A 4 19.44 7.81 8.06
N CYS A 5 18.41 6.98 7.83
CA CYS A 5 17.05 7.44 7.53
C CYS A 5 16.53 8.38 8.62
N GLY A 6 16.67 7.98 9.90
CA GLY A 6 16.22 8.78 11.04
C GLY A 6 16.94 10.12 11.16
N ARG A 7 18.25 10.17 10.89
CA ARG A 7 19.02 11.43 10.89
C ARG A 7 18.64 12.37 9.75
N ARG A 8 18.21 11.83 8.62
CA ARG A 8 17.81 12.60 7.42
C ARG A 8 16.33 12.96 7.39
N GLY A 9 15.52 12.38 8.28
CA GLY A 9 14.06 12.52 8.23
C GLY A 9 13.44 11.81 7.01
N ASP A 10 14.12 10.82 6.44
CA ASP A 10 13.60 10.04 5.31
C ASP A 10 12.46 9.14 5.81
N LEU A 11 11.22 9.50 5.47
CA LEU A 11 10.02 8.70 5.75
C LEU A 11 9.82 7.63 4.66
N ASP A 12 9.09 6.57 5.00
CA ASP A 12 8.65 5.58 4.01
C ASP A 12 7.60 6.16 3.07
N ASP A 13 7.59 5.64 1.85
CA ASP A 13 6.64 6.04 0.84
C ASP A 13 5.21 5.68 1.28
N VAL A 14 4.32 6.67 1.29
CA VAL A 14 2.90 6.46 1.61
C VAL A 14 2.22 5.86 0.39
N TYR A 15 1.70 4.63 0.55
CA TYR A 15 0.83 4.03 -0.46
C TYR A 15 -0.54 4.71 -0.46
N GLU A 16 -1.05 4.97 -1.66
CA GLU A 16 -2.34 5.61 -1.83
C GLU A 16 -3.47 4.64 -1.44
N TYR A 17 -4.29 5.06 -0.46
CA TYR A 17 -5.40 4.28 0.08
C TYR A 17 -6.69 4.41 -0.75
N ASP A 18 -6.63 5.08 -1.90
CA ASP A 18 -7.79 5.31 -2.75
C ASP A 18 -8.11 4.09 -3.64
N ARG A 19 -8.50 2.98 -3.01
CA ARG A 19 -8.85 1.72 -3.67
C ARG A 19 -10.29 1.32 -3.40
N PRO A 20 -11.03 0.76 -4.40
CA PRO A 20 -12.41 0.31 -4.22
C PRO A 20 -12.63 -0.60 -3.01
N SER A 21 -11.73 -1.56 -2.76
CA SER A 21 -11.87 -2.49 -1.63
C SER A 21 -11.69 -1.81 -0.26
N VAL A 22 -10.88 -0.75 -0.18
CA VAL A 22 -10.73 0.07 1.04
C VAL A 22 -11.98 0.91 1.25
N ARG A 23 -12.52 1.51 0.18
CA ARG A 23 -13.78 2.27 0.23
C ARG A 23 -14.96 1.37 0.60
N PHE A 24 -14.99 0.13 0.12
CA PHE A 24 -15.99 -0.87 0.49
C PHE A 24 -15.99 -1.08 2.00
N GLN A 25 -14.82 -1.29 2.57
CA GLN A 25 -14.67 -1.49 4.01
C GLN A 25 -15.13 -0.27 4.84
N GLN A 26 -14.83 0.94 4.36
CA GLN A 26 -15.29 2.18 4.99
C GLN A 26 -16.81 2.29 4.98
N VAL A 27 -17.44 2.04 3.82
CA VAL A 27 -18.90 2.02 3.67
C VAL A 27 -19.51 0.97 4.59
N LEU A 28 -18.99 -0.25 4.59
CA LEU A 28 -19.46 -1.35 5.44
C LEU A 28 -19.36 -1.00 6.93
N SER A 29 -18.24 -0.41 7.35
CA SER A 29 -18.02 0.00 8.75
C SER A 29 -19.04 1.04 9.21
N LEU A 30 -19.37 2.01 8.37
CA LEU A 30 -20.36 3.04 8.68
C LEU A 30 -21.78 2.47 8.69
N ALA A 31 -22.12 1.65 7.68
CA ALA A 31 -23.43 1.03 7.56
C ALA A 31 -23.71 0.08 8.74
N TRP A 32 -22.77 -0.80 9.07
CA TRP A 32 -22.87 -1.70 10.22
C TRP A 32 -23.08 -0.94 11.54
N ARG A 33 -22.28 0.11 11.77
CA ARG A 33 -22.40 0.96 12.96
C ARG A 33 -23.79 1.60 13.04
N ALA A 34 -24.27 2.17 11.94
CA ALA A 34 -25.58 2.80 11.90
C ALA A 34 -26.70 1.79 12.20
N THR A 35 -26.63 0.57 11.64
CA THR A 35 -27.58 -0.50 11.96
C THR A 35 -27.59 -0.85 13.45
N ARG A 36 -26.41 -0.95 14.10
CA ARG A 36 -26.31 -1.24 15.54
C ARG A 36 -26.82 -0.12 16.44
N GLU A 37 -26.73 1.12 15.98
CA GLU A 37 -27.23 2.30 16.67
C GLU A 37 -28.72 2.56 16.37
N ASP A 38 -29.40 1.65 15.66
CA ASP A 38 -30.79 1.81 15.18
C ASP A 38 -30.99 3.12 14.40
N ARG A 39 -29.97 3.49 13.61
CA ARG A 39 -29.87 4.75 12.88
C ARG A 39 -29.92 4.52 11.38
N SER A 40 -30.75 5.28 10.68
CA SER A 40 -30.83 5.24 9.23
C SER A 40 -29.62 5.93 8.57
N LEU A 41 -28.80 5.15 7.86
CA LEU A 41 -27.71 5.67 7.03
C LEU A 41 -28.17 5.77 5.57
N THR A 42 -28.35 6.99 5.08
CA THR A 42 -28.58 7.27 3.65
C THR A 42 -27.25 7.53 2.95
N GLU A 43 -27.20 7.48 1.62
CA GLU A 43 -26.00 7.89 0.86
C GLU A 43 -25.53 9.31 1.21
N LYS A 44 -26.47 10.24 1.41
CA LYS A 44 -26.17 11.62 1.81
C LYS A 44 -25.51 11.68 3.19
N HIS A 45 -26.00 10.91 4.15
CA HIS A 45 -25.42 10.83 5.48
C HIS A 45 -24.05 10.14 5.45
N LEU A 46 -23.90 9.08 4.66
CA LEU A 46 -22.63 8.41 4.46
C LEU A 46 -21.57 9.37 3.90
N ALA A 47 -21.90 10.14 2.87
CA ALA A 47 -20.98 11.13 2.31
C ALA A 47 -20.58 12.21 3.32
N ALA A 48 -21.52 12.63 4.19
CA ALA A 48 -21.25 13.58 5.26
C ALA A 48 -20.33 13.00 6.34
N GLU A 49 -20.57 11.75 6.78
CA GLU A 49 -19.75 11.07 7.79
C GLU A 49 -18.35 10.71 7.28
N ALA A 50 -18.25 10.30 6.01
CA ALA A 50 -16.97 9.98 5.38
C ALA A 50 -16.19 11.23 4.93
N GLY A 51 -16.81 12.41 4.94
CA GLY A 51 -16.20 13.67 4.48
C GLY A 51 -15.97 13.72 2.97
N THR A 52 -16.59 12.83 2.18
CA THR A 52 -16.42 12.77 0.73
C THR A 52 -17.61 12.06 0.06
N ALA A 53 -18.00 12.55 -1.12
CA ALA A 53 -19.00 11.89 -1.97
C ALA A 53 -18.39 10.79 -2.86
N GLY A 54 -17.07 10.54 -2.77
CA GLY A 54 -16.41 9.58 -3.65
C GLY A 54 -16.81 8.12 -3.42
N HIS A 55 -17.62 7.79 -2.41
CA HIS A 55 -18.09 6.43 -2.15
C HIS A 55 -19.28 6.00 -3.00
N THR A 56 -19.99 6.92 -3.67
CA THR A 56 -21.23 6.62 -4.43
C THR A 56 -21.08 5.43 -5.37
N ARG A 57 -19.99 5.38 -6.15
CA ARG A 57 -19.75 4.27 -7.09
C ARG A 57 -19.62 2.92 -6.37
N VAL A 58 -18.96 2.90 -5.21
CA VAL A 58 -18.78 1.69 -4.40
C VAL A 58 -20.08 1.31 -3.70
N VAL A 59 -20.88 2.28 -3.24
CA VAL A 59 -22.21 2.01 -2.67
C VAL A 59 -23.13 1.36 -3.71
N HIS A 60 -23.19 1.90 -4.92
CA HIS A 60 -23.97 1.30 -6.01
C HIS A 60 -23.49 -0.11 -6.36
N ASP A 61 -22.16 -0.33 -6.36
CA ASP A 61 -21.60 -1.66 -6.56
C ASP A 61 -22.03 -2.63 -5.46
N MET A 62 -21.93 -2.21 -4.20
CA MET A 62 -22.35 -3.00 -3.04
C MET A 62 -23.83 -3.34 -3.05
N LEU A 63 -24.69 -2.43 -3.51
CA LEU A 63 -26.12 -2.71 -3.73
C LEU A 63 -26.31 -3.75 -4.85
N SER A 64 -25.55 -3.64 -5.94
CA SER A 64 -25.62 -4.56 -7.08
C SER A 64 -25.09 -5.97 -6.77
N THR A 65 -24.06 -6.09 -5.92
CA THR A 65 -23.48 -7.37 -5.51
C THR A 65 -24.21 -7.99 -4.31
N GLY A 66 -25.20 -7.29 -3.73
CA GLY A 66 -25.94 -7.74 -2.56
C GLY A 66 -25.15 -7.64 -1.25
N SER A 67 -24.06 -6.88 -1.23
CA SER A 67 -23.32 -6.54 -0.01
C SER A 67 -24.07 -5.52 0.86
N LEU A 68 -24.83 -4.63 0.23
CA LEU A 68 -25.79 -3.73 0.86
C LEU A 68 -27.20 -4.01 0.34
N VAL A 69 -28.18 -3.68 1.16
CA VAL A 69 -29.60 -3.67 0.84
C VAL A 69 -30.15 -2.26 1.11
N ASP A 70 -30.95 -1.75 0.18
CA ASP A 70 -31.73 -0.53 0.40
C ASP A 70 -33.07 -0.91 1.08
N LEU A 71 -33.22 -0.45 2.32
CA LEU A 71 -34.47 -0.55 3.07
C LEU A 71 -35.06 0.85 3.25
N ARG A 72 -35.92 1.25 2.30
CA ARG A 72 -36.64 2.55 2.32
C ARG A 72 -35.70 3.76 2.39
N GLY A 73 -34.58 3.70 1.67
CA GLY A 73 -33.52 4.71 1.61
C GLY A 73 -32.39 4.52 2.63
N ALA A 74 -32.49 3.52 3.51
CA ALA A 74 -31.42 3.17 4.45
C ALA A 74 -30.52 2.08 3.86
N LEU A 75 -29.20 2.33 3.89
CA LEU A 75 -28.18 1.37 3.50
C LEU A 75 -27.91 0.41 4.67
N VAL A 76 -28.25 -0.85 4.49
CA VAL A 76 -28.06 -1.89 5.51
C VAL A 76 -27.16 -2.99 4.94
N PRO A 77 -26.10 -3.44 5.65
CA PRO A 77 -25.32 -4.58 5.19
C PRO A 77 -26.14 -5.86 5.12
N SER A 78 -25.76 -6.78 4.22
CA SER A 78 -26.38 -8.11 4.21
C SER A 78 -26.13 -8.85 5.52
N ASP A 79 -27.02 -9.80 5.86
CA ASP A 79 -26.94 -10.57 7.11
C ASP A 79 -25.56 -11.17 7.36
N ARG A 80 -24.94 -11.74 6.32
CA ARG A 80 -23.57 -12.27 6.39
C ARG A 80 -22.55 -11.20 6.81
N LEU A 81 -22.64 -10.00 6.27
CA LEU A 81 -21.70 -8.91 6.58
C LEU A 81 -22.03 -8.23 7.92
N ILE A 82 -23.28 -8.25 8.36
CA ILE A 82 -23.67 -7.92 9.74
C ILE A 82 -22.99 -8.89 10.72
N ASP A 83 -23.08 -10.19 10.47
CA ASP A 83 -22.42 -11.22 11.30
C ASP A 83 -20.89 -11.07 11.32
N GLU A 84 -20.28 -10.65 10.20
CA GLU A 84 -18.87 -10.31 10.17
C GLU A 84 -18.55 -9.07 11.01
N GLY A 85 -19.40 -8.05 10.97
CA GLY A 85 -19.25 -6.84 11.78
C GLY A 85 -19.36 -7.14 13.27
N ASP A 86 -20.37 -7.92 13.65
CA ASP A 86 -20.62 -8.31 15.04
C ASP A 86 -19.51 -9.17 15.62
N ALA A 87 -18.82 -9.93 14.77
CA ALA A 87 -17.62 -10.67 15.15
C ALA A 87 -16.32 -9.86 15.04
N GLY A 88 -16.39 -8.54 14.80
CA GLY A 88 -15.23 -7.64 14.73
C GLY A 88 -14.34 -7.82 13.49
N ARG A 89 -14.81 -8.51 12.45
CA ARG A 89 -14.01 -8.89 11.27
C ARG A 89 -13.98 -7.83 10.16
N ILE A 90 -14.84 -6.81 10.23
CA ILE A 90 -14.93 -5.78 9.18
C ILE A 90 -13.85 -4.70 9.29
N HIS A 91 -13.14 -4.60 10.41
CA HIS A 91 -12.19 -3.51 10.67
C HIS A 91 -10.71 -3.87 10.37
N THR A 92 -10.41 -5.11 9.97
CA THR A 92 -9.06 -5.53 9.57
C THR A 92 -8.80 -5.19 8.11
N VAL A 93 -8.13 -4.07 7.85
CA VAL A 93 -7.54 -3.78 6.53
C VAL A 93 -6.17 -4.46 6.50
N ILE A 94 -5.82 -5.08 5.37
CA ILE A 94 -4.54 -5.74 5.07
C ILE A 94 -4.50 -7.18 5.59
N ALA A 95 -5.00 -8.08 4.75
CA ALA A 95 -4.93 -9.51 5.01
C ALA A 95 -3.46 -9.98 5.05
N GLY A 96 -3.03 -10.39 6.23
CA GLY A 96 -2.01 -11.40 6.43
C GLY A 96 -2.66 -12.72 6.82
N GLY A 97 -1.94 -13.83 6.65
CA GLY A 97 -2.46 -15.17 6.91
C GLY A 97 -2.94 -15.39 8.36
N VAL A 98 -3.84 -16.35 8.51
CA VAL A 98 -4.50 -16.74 9.76
C VAL A 98 -3.51 -16.90 10.91
N SER A 99 -3.85 -16.29 12.06
CA SER A 99 -3.43 -16.62 13.44
C SER A 99 -2.83 -15.49 14.28
N SER A 100 -3.66 -14.53 14.72
CA SER A 100 -3.64 -14.06 16.12
C SER A 100 -4.90 -13.27 16.48
N SER A 101 -5.41 -13.44 17.71
CA SER A 101 -6.55 -12.68 18.23
C SER A 101 -6.08 -11.63 19.25
N VAL A 102 -6.61 -10.41 19.14
CA VAL A 102 -6.49 -9.33 20.12
C VAL A 102 -7.72 -9.36 21.01
N VAL A 103 -7.50 -9.30 22.32
CA VAL A 103 -8.56 -9.38 23.35
C VAL A 103 -8.65 -8.05 24.08
N ASP A 104 -9.86 -7.52 24.26
CA ASP A 104 -10.12 -6.39 25.13
C ASP A 104 -9.85 -6.82 26.58
N ILE A 105 -8.81 -6.26 27.20
CA ILE A 105 -8.39 -6.64 28.56
C ILE A 105 -9.45 -6.23 29.60
N ARG A 106 -10.33 -5.28 29.28
CA ARG A 106 -11.35 -4.76 30.19
C ARG A 106 -12.64 -5.57 30.16
N THR A 107 -13.01 -6.14 29.02
CA THR A 107 -14.24 -6.93 28.87
C THR A 107 -13.99 -8.43 28.73
N GLY A 108 -12.78 -8.83 28.36
CA GLY A 108 -12.43 -10.21 28.04
C GLY A 108 -12.87 -10.67 26.66
N ASP A 109 -13.54 -9.80 25.89
CA ASP A 109 -14.03 -10.12 24.56
C ASP A 109 -12.93 -10.02 23.51
N THR A 110 -13.07 -10.80 22.44
CA THR A 110 -12.14 -10.68 21.30
C THR A 110 -12.40 -9.34 20.59
N ALA A 111 -11.49 -8.38 20.76
CA ALA A 111 -11.57 -7.07 20.12
C ALA A 111 -11.22 -7.14 18.63
N PHE A 112 -10.27 -8.01 18.25
CA PHE A 112 -9.88 -8.23 16.86
C PHE A 112 -9.46 -9.69 16.63
N ARG A 113 -9.81 -10.27 15.49
CA ARG A 113 -9.16 -11.49 14.97
C ARG A 113 -8.33 -11.10 13.75
N ASP A 114 -7.14 -11.70 13.64
CA ASP A 114 -6.14 -11.52 12.57
C ASP A 114 -5.40 -10.18 12.58
N ALA A 115 -4.65 -9.93 13.67
CA ALA A 115 -3.48 -9.08 13.55
C ALA A 115 -2.33 -9.90 12.96
N ASP A 116 -1.93 -9.61 11.72
CA ASP A 116 -0.75 -10.23 11.11
C ASP A 116 0.51 -9.87 11.92
N ALA A 117 1.37 -10.87 12.14
CA ALA A 117 2.59 -10.77 12.92
C ALA A 117 3.72 -10.01 12.20
N ALA A 118 3.48 -9.46 11.00
CA ALA A 118 4.51 -8.85 10.17
C ALA A 118 4.45 -7.31 10.04
N THR A 119 3.41 -6.61 10.53
CA THR A 119 3.30 -5.15 10.35
C THR A 119 3.58 -4.38 11.64
N THR A 120 4.85 -4.11 11.88
CA THR A 120 5.26 -2.95 12.68
C THR A 120 4.76 -1.67 12.01
N GLY A 121 3.56 -1.21 12.41
CA GLY A 121 3.00 0.07 12.02
C GLY A 121 1.97 -0.01 10.90
N GLY A 122 0.76 -0.48 11.22
CA GLY A 122 -0.41 -0.32 10.38
C GLY A 122 -1.26 0.90 10.75
N ALA A 123 -2.10 1.35 9.81
CA ALA A 123 -3.20 2.25 10.08
C ALA A 123 -4.51 1.43 10.10
N LEU A 124 -5.23 1.49 11.22
CA LEU A 124 -6.51 0.82 11.44
C LEU A 124 -7.63 1.84 11.28
N PHE A 125 -8.65 1.55 10.47
CA PHE A 125 -9.86 2.38 10.46
C PHE A 125 -10.84 1.86 11.50
N HIS A 126 -11.04 2.61 12.58
CA HIS A 126 -11.90 2.22 13.69
C HIS A 126 -12.75 3.41 14.14
N ALA A 127 -14.07 3.17 14.29
CA ALA A 127 -15.05 4.17 14.70
C ALA A 127 -15.06 5.44 13.84
N GLY A 128 -14.90 5.30 12.52
CA GLY A 128 -14.96 6.42 11.58
C GLY A 128 -13.67 7.25 11.47
N ALA A 129 -12.58 6.82 12.11
CA ALA A 129 -11.29 7.50 12.03
C ALA A 129 -10.16 6.53 11.73
N MET A 130 -9.16 7.00 10.98
CA MET A 130 -7.90 6.31 10.80
C MET A 130 -7.06 6.45 12.08
N ARG A 131 -6.65 5.32 12.66
CA ARG A 131 -5.88 5.26 13.91
C ARG A 131 -4.58 4.52 13.66
N ARG A 132 -3.47 5.06 14.18
CA ARG A 132 -2.15 4.44 14.05
C ARG A 132 -1.99 3.34 15.11
N LEU A 133 -1.61 2.15 14.68
CA LEU A 133 -1.14 1.09 15.57
C LEU A 133 0.34 1.33 15.86
N LEU A 134 0.69 1.50 17.14
CA LEU A 134 2.07 1.64 17.58
C LEU A 134 2.52 0.33 18.23
N ALA A 135 3.58 -0.28 17.69
CA ALA A 135 4.24 -1.41 18.33
C ALA A 135 5.26 -0.92 19.36
N GLY A 136 5.20 -1.42 20.59
CA GLY A 136 6.24 -1.26 21.60
C GLY A 136 7.29 -2.35 21.49
N GLY A 137 8.49 -2.08 22.01
CA GLY A 137 9.66 -2.97 21.93
C GLY A 137 9.47 -4.37 22.53
N ASP A 138 8.41 -4.58 23.33
CA ASP A 138 8.10 -5.85 23.99
C ASP A 138 7.04 -6.69 23.24
N GLY A 139 6.70 -6.30 22.01
CA GLY A 139 5.64 -6.90 21.20
C GLY A 139 4.23 -6.42 21.56
N ALA A 140 4.11 -5.31 22.30
CA ALA A 140 2.82 -4.76 22.71
C ALA A 140 2.26 -3.75 21.72
N ALA A 141 0.96 -3.80 21.43
CA ALA A 141 0.29 -2.81 20.58
C ALA A 141 -0.40 -1.72 21.42
N TYR A 142 -0.33 -0.48 20.95
CA TYR A 142 -0.94 0.70 21.57
C TYR A 142 -1.76 1.47 20.53
N LEU A 143 -2.84 2.11 20.99
CA LEU A 143 -3.73 2.92 20.14
C LEU A 143 -3.60 4.41 20.54
N GLY A 144 -3.13 5.26 19.61
CA GLY A 144 -3.28 6.73 19.68
C GLY A 144 -2.03 7.58 19.94
N ASP A 145 -2.17 8.88 19.63
CA ASP A 145 -1.11 9.89 19.50
C ASP A 145 -0.45 10.36 20.81
N ASN A 146 -0.88 9.87 21.97
CA ASN A 146 -0.37 10.25 23.30
C ASN A 146 -0.42 9.09 24.33
N ALA A 147 -0.12 7.85 23.91
CA ALA A 147 -0.15 6.70 24.82
C ALA A 147 1.01 6.72 25.84
N LYS A 148 0.71 6.71 27.15
CA LYS A 148 1.70 6.43 28.21
C LYS A 148 2.06 4.94 28.18
N LYS A 149 3.36 4.63 28.20
CA LYS A 149 3.96 3.27 28.14
C LYS A 149 3.46 2.27 29.20
N SER A 150 2.63 2.68 30.16
CA SER A 150 2.23 1.85 31.31
C SER A 150 1.01 0.95 31.08
N HIS A 151 0.29 1.07 29.95
CA HIS A 151 -0.93 0.28 29.69
C HIS A 151 -0.92 -0.36 28.29
N PRO A 152 -0.19 -1.49 28.11
CA PRO A 152 -0.22 -2.25 26.87
C PRO A 152 -1.57 -2.93 26.65
N LEU A 153 -2.09 -2.89 25.41
CA LEU A 153 -3.37 -3.52 25.05
C LEU A 153 -3.24 -4.97 24.57
N ALA A 154 -2.04 -5.45 24.21
CA ALA A 154 -1.81 -6.82 23.73
C ALA A 154 -0.31 -7.21 23.76
N LYS A 155 0.02 -8.47 23.42
CA LYS A 155 1.41 -8.97 23.19
C LYS A 155 1.47 -9.93 22.00
N ILE A 156 2.42 -9.74 21.09
CA ILE A 156 2.59 -10.49 19.83
C ILE A 156 3.82 -11.42 19.93
N LYS A 157 3.70 -12.68 19.46
CA LYS A 157 4.83 -13.61 19.26
C LYS A 157 5.11 -13.78 17.76
N ALA A 158 6.38 -13.84 17.37
CA ALA A 158 6.83 -13.77 15.98
C ALA A 158 7.06 -15.15 15.32
N THR A 159 6.66 -15.31 14.05
CA THR A 159 7.33 -16.13 12.99
C THR A 159 6.67 -15.92 11.61
N GLY A 160 7.42 -15.52 10.58
CA GLY A 160 7.00 -15.43 9.17
C GLY A 160 8.07 -14.82 8.24
N PRO A 161 8.03 -15.02 6.90
CA PRO A 161 9.03 -14.48 5.97
C PRO A 161 8.95 -12.95 5.84
N ALA A 162 10.12 -12.31 5.67
CA ALA A 162 10.26 -10.85 5.76
C ALA A 162 9.55 -10.09 4.62
N LEU A 163 8.87 -9.00 4.97
CA LEU A 163 8.37 -8.01 4.02
C LEU A 163 9.52 -7.42 3.18
N PRO A 164 9.26 -7.02 1.92
CA PRO A 164 10.26 -6.36 1.10
C PRO A 164 10.75 -5.07 1.77
N THR A 165 12.06 -4.86 1.72
CA THR A 165 12.73 -3.71 2.37
C THR A 165 12.25 -2.39 1.77
N SER A 166 11.92 -1.41 2.63
CA SER A 166 11.54 -0.06 2.22
C SER A 166 12.59 0.58 1.29
N ARG A 167 12.13 1.37 0.31
CA ARG A 167 13.00 2.15 -0.58
C ARG A 167 13.89 3.11 0.20
N SER A 168 13.40 3.74 1.26
CA SER A 168 14.19 4.65 2.10
C SER A 168 15.36 3.92 2.75
N ILE A 169 15.17 2.65 3.14
CA ILE A 169 16.25 1.78 3.64
C ILE A 169 17.23 1.43 2.51
N ILE A 170 16.73 1.11 1.31
CA ILE A 170 17.56 0.80 0.14
C ILE A 170 18.44 2.00 -0.26
N TRP A 171 17.88 3.20 -0.24
CA TRP A 171 18.62 4.44 -0.48
C TRP A 171 19.68 4.70 0.59
N ALA A 172 19.36 4.47 1.86
CA ALA A 172 20.34 4.56 2.94
C ALA A 172 21.47 3.53 2.78
N LEU A 173 21.16 2.30 2.33
CA LEU A 173 22.16 1.29 2.02
C LEU A 173 23.05 1.71 0.84
N ALA A 174 22.48 2.27 -0.23
CA ALA A 174 23.25 2.80 -1.36
C ALA A 174 24.28 3.84 -0.89
N ARG A 175 23.82 4.83 -0.10
CA ARG A 175 24.67 5.89 0.45
C ARG A 175 25.78 5.36 1.36
N LEU A 176 25.46 4.40 2.23
CA LEU A 176 26.46 3.77 3.10
C LEU A 176 27.53 2.99 2.33
N ASN A 177 27.20 2.53 1.11
CA ASN A 177 28.14 1.89 0.20
C ASN A 177 28.81 2.89 -0.77
N GLY A 178 28.67 4.20 -0.53
CA GLY A 178 29.29 5.25 -1.35
C GLY A 178 28.59 5.53 -2.67
N TYR A 179 27.36 5.07 -2.87
CA TYR A 179 26.57 5.39 -4.06
C TYR A 179 25.66 6.59 -3.81
N ASP A 180 25.44 7.38 -4.85
CA ASP A 180 24.36 8.36 -4.89
C ASP A 180 23.09 7.70 -5.47
N PRO A 181 22.05 7.42 -4.66
CA PRO A 181 20.84 6.77 -5.16
C PRO A 181 20.01 7.64 -6.12
N ALA A 182 20.30 8.95 -6.22
CA ALA A 182 19.69 9.85 -7.21
C ALA A 182 20.35 9.75 -8.59
N ARG A 183 21.52 9.11 -8.71
CA ARG A 183 22.18 8.84 -10.00
C ARG A 183 22.15 7.36 -10.31
N TRP A 184 21.45 7.01 -11.39
CA TRP A 184 21.37 5.63 -11.83
C TRP A 184 22.64 5.24 -12.58
N GLN A 185 22.96 3.96 -12.57
CA GLN A 185 24.19 3.46 -13.20
C GLN A 185 23.86 2.33 -14.16
N LEU A 186 24.40 2.40 -15.36
CA LEU A 186 24.29 1.34 -16.35
C LEU A 186 25.53 0.46 -16.30
N ASN A 187 25.34 -0.80 -15.92
CA ASN A 187 26.39 -1.82 -15.86
C ASN A 187 26.01 -2.98 -16.78
N GLY A 188 26.42 -2.89 -18.05
CA GLY A 188 26.03 -3.84 -19.08
C GLY A 188 24.51 -3.90 -19.24
N GLY A 189 23.92 -5.11 -19.18
CA GLY A 189 22.47 -5.31 -19.24
C GLY A 189 21.71 -5.03 -17.93
N THR A 190 22.29 -4.25 -17.00
CA THR A 190 21.66 -3.95 -15.71
C THR A 190 21.67 -2.46 -15.43
N LEU A 191 20.50 -1.90 -15.16
CA LEU A 191 20.31 -0.54 -14.70
C LEU A 191 20.15 -0.55 -13.18
N LEU A 192 21.14 -0.05 -12.45
CA LEU A 192 21.08 0.16 -11.00
C LEU A 192 20.29 1.45 -10.71
N THR A 193 19.18 1.30 -9.97
CA THR A 193 18.20 2.37 -9.75
C THR A 193 17.90 2.65 -8.28
N TRP A 194 18.15 1.68 -7.40
CA TRP A 194 17.79 1.74 -5.97
C TRP A 194 16.30 2.00 -5.70
N GLY A 195 15.43 1.66 -6.65
CA GLY A 195 13.98 1.94 -6.58
C GLY A 195 13.19 1.09 -5.58
N GLY A 196 13.78 0.02 -5.05
CA GLY A 196 13.04 -0.99 -4.29
C GLY A 196 12.21 -1.89 -5.19
N GLN A 197 11.70 -2.99 -4.61
CA GLN A 197 11.04 -4.03 -5.39
C GLN A 197 9.83 -3.50 -6.15
N THR A 198 9.01 -2.67 -5.51
CA THR A 198 7.77 -2.14 -6.11
C THR A 198 8.05 -1.22 -7.29
N LEU A 199 8.90 -0.20 -7.15
CA LEU A 199 9.15 0.75 -8.23
C LEU A 199 9.97 0.13 -9.35
N ASN A 200 10.93 -0.75 -9.04
CA ASN A 200 11.64 -1.47 -10.09
C ASN A 200 10.74 -2.45 -10.84
N ALA A 201 9.77 -3.07 -10.16
CA ALA A 201 8.76 -3.89 -10.84
C ALA A 201 7.87 -3.05 -11.78
N LEU A 202 7.47 -1.85 -11.35
CA LEU A 202 6.70 -0.93 -12.21
C LEU A 202 7.54 -0.40 -13.38
N LEU A 203 8.81 -0.05 -13.14
CA LEU A 203 9.74 0.39 -14.18
C LEU A 203 9.99 -0.73 -15.21
N ALA A 204 10.23 -1.95 -14.76
CA ALA A 204 10.35 -3.11 -15.65
C ALA A 204 9.07 -3.36 -16.48
N ALA A 205 7.91 -3.12 -15.90
CA ALA A 205 6.63 -3.21 -16.61
C ALA A 205 6.47 -2.11 -17.66
N VAL A 206 6.89 -0.88 -17.35
CA VAL A 206 6.96 0.25 -18.30
C VAL A 206 7.89 -0.09 -19.47
N PHE A 207 9.10 -0.60 -19.20
CA PHE A 207 10.04 -1.01 -20.25
C PHE A 207 9.51 -2.14 -21.12
N ARG A 208 8.87 -3.15 -20.51
CA ARG A 208 8.21 -4.22 -21.27
C ARG A 208 7.08 -3.69 -22.14
N ARG A 209 6.39 -2.62 -21.71
CA ARG A 209 5.32 -2.04 -22.54
C ARG A 209 5.86 -1.33 -23.78
N SER A 210 6.99 -0.62 -23.66
CA SER A 210 7.68 -0.02 -24.82
C SER A 210 8.40 -1.03 -25.71
N ALA A 211 8.82 -2.16 -25.15
CA ALA A 211 9.51 -3.23 -25.86
C ALA A 211 8.90 -4.60 -25.51
N PRO A 212 7.76 -4.97 -26.12
CA PRO A 212 6.97 -6.16 -25.74
C PRO A 212 7.72 -7.49 -25.84
N ASP A 213 8.62 -7.62 -26.82
CA ASP A 213 9.38 -8.85 -27.08
C ASP A 213 10.65 -8.96 -26.21
N ARG A 214 10.84 -8.04 -25.26
CA ARG A 214 12.04 -7.94 -24.42
C ARG A 214 11.77 -8.32 -22.98
N ASN A 215 12.81 -8.83 -22.34
CA ASN A 215 12.73 -9.27 -20.96
C ASN A 215 13.40 -8.28 -20.03
N PHE A 216 12.64 -7.88 -19.00
CA PHE A 216 13.08 -7.04 -17.90
C PHE A 216 12.75 -7.73 -16.58
N SER A 217 13.74 -7.84 -15.71
CA SER A 217 13.65 -8.49 -14.41
C SER A 217 13.97 -7.48 -13.30
N PRO A 218 13.01 -7.19 -12.40
CA PRO A 218 13.21 -6.27 -11.31
C PRO A 218 13.86 -6.95 -10.11
N SER A 219 14.79 -6.25 -9.47
CA SER A 219 15.29 -6.53 -8.12
C SER A 219 15.11 -5.28 -7.24
N PRO A 220 15.32 -5.37 -5.91
CA PRO A 220 15.23 -4.18 -5.05
C PRO A 220 16.19 -3.04 -5.43
N THR A 221 17.32 -3.36 -6.07
CA THR A 221 18.37 -2.38 -6.39
C THR A 221 18.49 -2.06 -7.87
N ALA A 222 17.90 -2.89 -8.74
CA ALA A 222 18.14 -2.80 -10.19
C ALA A 222 16.95 -3.28 -11.04
N VAL A 223 17.04 -2.98 -12.33
CA VAL A 223 16.31 -3.66 -13.39
C VAL A 223 17.33 -4.26 -14.35
N SER A 224 17.26 -5.57 -14.60
CA SER A 224 18.17 -6.27 -15.52
C SER A 224 17.45 -6.81 -16.75
N GLY A 225 18.18 -7.05 -17.83
CA GLY A 225 17.68 -7.60 -19.09
C GLY A 225 18.12 -6.81 -20.31
N ASP A 226 17.24 -6.67 -21.30
CA ASP A 226 17.52 -5.99 -22.56
C ASP A 226 17.44 -4.45 -22.43
N ILE A 227 18.16 -3.87 -21.46
CA ILE A 227 18.08 -2.45 -21.10
C ILE A 227 18.39 -1.53 -22.30
N PHE A 228 19.30 -1.94 -23.19
CA PHE A 228 19.64 -1.18 -24.40
C PHE A 228 18.53 -1.13 -25.46
N ALA A 229 17.43 -1.88 -25.29
CA ALA A 229 16.24 -1.77 -26.14
C ALA A 229 15.36 -0.55 -25.79
N ILE A 230 15.71 0.17 -24.72
CA ILE A 230 14.99 1.34 -24.21
C ILE A 230 15.83 2.59 -24.44
N ASP A 231 15.18 3.71 -24.70
CA ASP A 231 15.84 5.01 -24.63
C ASP A 231 16.07 5.39 -23.16
N LEU A 232 17.34 5.37 -22.74
CA LEU A 232 17.76 5.46 -21.34
C LEU A 232 17.91 6.90 -20.81
N SER A 233 17.41 7.92 -21.51
CA SER A 233 17.35 9.24 -20.89
C SER A 233 16.28 9.26 -19.78
N ILE A 234 16.54 9.98 -18.68
CA ILE A 234 15.55 10.09 -17.58
C ILE A 234 14.28 10.78 -18.08
N GLU A 235 14.41 11.76 -18.97
CA GLU A 235 13.31 12.44 -19.64
C GLU A 235 12.46 11.47 -20.45
N SER A 236 13.09 10.63 -21.29
CA SER A 236 12.39 9.61 -22.09
C SER A 236 11.66 8.59 -21.22
N ILE A 237 12.26 8.18 -20.09
CA ILE A 237 11.63 7.27 -19.13
C ILE A 237 10.42 7.93 -18.45
N ARG A 238 10.53 9.21 -18.06
CA ARG A 238 9.43 9.99 -17.47
C ARG A 238 8.28 10.13 -18.46
N ASP A 239 8.57 10.51 -19.70
CA ASP A 239 7.57 10.67 -20.76
C ASP A 239 6.88 9.35 -21.08
N LEU A 240 7.65 8.26 -21.15
CA LEU A 240 7.10 6.92 -21.36
C LEU A 240 6.17 6.50 -20.22
N ALA A 241 6.58 6.67 -18.96
CA ALA A 241 5.77 6.33 -17.79
C ALA A 241 4.47 7.14 -17.77
N LYS A 242 4.55 8.45 -18.02
CA LYS A 242 3.39 9.35 -18.08
C LYS A 242 2.45 9.02 -19.23
N GLY A 243 3.00 8.65 -20.40
CA GLY A 243 2.23 8.22 -21.55
C GLY A 243 1.43 6.95 -21.27
N ILE A 244 2.05 5.94 -20.66
CA ILE A 244 1.39 4.68 -20.29
C ILE A 244 0.31 4.89 -19.23
N GLU A 245 0.58 5.72 -18.21
CA GLU A 245 -0.41 6.07 -17.19
C GLU A 245 -1.62 6.76 -17.82
N THR A 246 -1.40 7.81 -18.61
CA THR A 246 -2.47 8.63 -19.21
C THR A 246 -3.33 7.78 -20.17
N ALA A 247 -2.71 6.89 -20.93
CA ALA A 247 -3.41 5.96 -21.81
C ALA A 247 -4.06 4.77 -21.06
N ASN A 248 -3.77 4.61 -19.76
CA ASN A 248 -4.20 3.47 -18.94
C ASN A 248 -3.86 2.12 -19.60
N ASP A 249 -2.64 2.06 -20.16
CA ASP A 249 -2.23 1.05 -21.13
C ASP A 249 -1.46 -0.12 -20.51
N LEU A 250 -1.43 -0.20 -19.17
CA LEU A 250 -0.84 -1.32 -18.46
C LEU A 250 -1.83 -2.50 -18.41
N PRO A 251 -1.45 -3.71 -18.86
CA PRO A 251 -2.34 -4.87 -18.79
C PRO A 251 -2.79 -5.17 -17.36
N LEU A 252 -4.05 -5.57 -17.17
CA LEU A 252 -4.61 -5.89 -15.85
C LEU A 252 -3.85 -7.02 -15.13
N SER A 253 -3.25 -7.95 -15.89
CA SER A 253 -2.40 -9.03 -15.35
C SER A 253 -1.08 -8.54 -14.76
N VAL A 254 -0.62 -7.37 -15.19
CA VAL A 254 0.55 -6.69 -14.63
C VAL A 254 0.13 -5.80 -13.48
N ALA A 255 -0.95 -5.03 -13.65
CA ALA A 255 -1.51 -4.15 -12.62
C ALA A 255 -1.88 -4.94 -11.34
N SER A 256 -2.39 -6.17 -11.49
CA SER A 256 -2.74 -7.04 -10.35
C SER A 256 -1.58 -7.37 -9.42
N LYS A 257 -0.32 -7.25 -9.87
CA LYS A 257 0.86 -7.51 -9.04
C LYS A 257 1.10 -6.44 -7.98
N PHE A 258 0.49 -5.27 -8.14
CA PHE A 258 0.59 -4.16 -7.19
C PHE A 258 -0.57 -4.12 -6.20
N VAL A 259 -1.58 -4.97 -6.38
CA VAL A 259 -2.74 -5.04 -5.50
C VAL A 259 -2.30 -5.57 -4.14
N GLY A 260 -2.38 -4.71 -3.13
CA GLY A 260 -2.20 -5.12 -1.74
C GLY A 260 -3.37 -6.01 -1.29
N PRO A 261 -3.12 -6.98 -0.41
CA PRO A 261 -4.13 -7.94 0.02
C PRO A 261 -5.30 -7.24 0.72
N SER A 262 -6.53 -7.63 0.36
CA SER A 262 -7.75 -7.08 0.95
C SER A 262 -8.85 -8.13 0.95
N ARG A 263 -9.53 -8.28 2.10
CA ARG A 263 -10.63 -9.23 2.32
C ARG A 263 -11.80 -8.96 1.38
N PHE A 264 -12.02 -7.69 1.03
CA PHE A 264 -13.21 -7.25 0.31
C PHE A 264 -13.06 -7.22 -1.21
N ILE A 265 -11.90 -7.63 -1.75
CA ILE A 265 -11.73 -7.70 -3.22
C ILE A 265 -12.73 -8.66 -3.85
N ALA A 266 -13.06 -9.76 -3.18
CA ALA A 266 -14.01 -10.76 -3.68
C ALA A 266 -15.48 -10.29 -3.63
N GLU A 267 -15.76 -9.18 -2.94
CA GLU A 267 -17.11 -8.61 -2.80
C GLU A 267 -17.42 -7.55 -3.89
N LEU A 268 -16.40 -7.15 -4.63
CA LEU A 268 -16.48 -6.16 -5.70
C LEU A 268 -16.98 -6.81 -6.99
N SER A 269 -17.72 -6.08 -7.81
CA SER A 269 -17.97 -6.51 -9.19
C SER A 269 -16.69 -6.57 -10.03
N ASP A 270 -16.72 -7.31 -11.15
CA ASP A 270 -15.59 -7.37 -12.10
C ASP A 270 -15.10 -5.99 -12.55
N ALA A 271 -16.03 -5.04 -12.69
CA ALA A 271 -15.70 -3.66 -13.06
C ALA A 271 -14.88 -2.95 -11.97
N LEU A 272 -15.27 -3.08 -10.69
CA LEU A 272 -14.51 -2.51 -9.58
C LEU A 272 -13.24 -3.31 -9.26
N VAL A 273 -13.18 -4.60 -9.56
CA VAL A 273 -11.93 -5.38 -9.49
C VAL A 273 -10.92 -4.88 -10.52
N ALA A 274 -11.36 -4.58 -11.75
CA ALA A 274 -10.49 -3.99 -12.76
C ALA A 274 -10.00 -2.58 -12.35
N GLU A 275 -10.87 -1.79 -11.72
CA GLU A 275 -10.50 -0.48 -11.17
C GLU A 275 -9.52 -0.59 -9.99
N GLU A 276 -9.75 -1.53 -9.06
CA GLU A 276 -8.84 -1.84 -7.94
C GLU A 276 -7.43 -2.14 -8.46
N LYS A 277 -7.32 -3.00 -9.47
CA LYS A 277 -6.03 -3.33 -10.10
C LYS A 277 -5.34 -2.09 -10.67
N ARG A 278 -6.08 -1.22 -11.36
CA ARG A 278 -5.52 0.01 -11.96
C ARG A 278 -5.09 1.01 -10.89
N ARG A 279 -5.92 1.25 -9.87
CA ARG A 279 -5.63 2.18 -8.78
C ARG A 279 -4.54 1.68 -7.84
N ALA A 280 -4.27 0.38 -7.81
CA ALA A 280 -3.16 -0.18 -7.05
C ALA A 280 -1.79 0.13 -7.66
N VAL A 281 -1.71 0.55 -8.92
CA VAL A 281 -0.44 0.88 -9.56
C VAL A 281 0.10 2.21 -8.98
N PRO A 282 1.31 2.23 -8.38
CA PRO A 282 1.81 3.38 -7.64
C PRO A 282 2.42 4.45 -8.57
N TRP A 283 1.64 4.97 -9.53
CA TRP A 283 2.09 5.97 -10.51
C TRP A 283 2.58 7.26 -9.87
N THR A 284 1.81 7.82 -8.94
CA THR A 284 2.19 9.02 -8.18
C THR A 284 3.56 8.85 -7.51
N LEU A 285 3.85 7.66 -6.99
CA LEU A 285 5.12 7.37 -6.36
C LEU A 285 6.24 7.21 -7.38
N LEU A 286 5.98 6.54 -8.51
CA LEU A 286 6.94 6.41 -9.60
C LEU A 286 7.37 7.79 -10.11
N HIS A 287 6.43 8.69 -10.38
CA HIS A 287 6.75 10.04 -10.87
C HIS A 287 7.56 10.83 -9.86
N ARG A 288 7.14 10.86 -8.59
CA ARG A 288 7.91 11.52 -7.52
C ARG A 288 9.31 10.94 -7.37
N TRP A 289 9.48 9.63 -7.61
CA TRP A 289 10.79 9.02 -7.57
C TRP A 289 11.63 9.42 -8.78
N LEU A 290 11.08 9.35 -9.99
CA LEU A 290 11.76 9.76 -11.22
C LEU A 290 12.15 11.24 -11.17
N ASP A 291 11.34 12.12 -10.58
CA ASP A 291 11.65 13.55 -10.39
C ASP A 291 12.87 13.79 -9.49
N ARG A 292 13.20 12.83 -8.62
CA ARG A 292 14.39 12.88 -7.75
C ARG A 292 15.64 12.26 -8.37
N VAL A 293 15.55 11.76 -9.61
CA VAL A 293 16.69 11.17 -10.31
C VAL A 293 17.37 12.24 -11.16
N ASP A 294 18.66 12.41 -10.94
CA ASP A 294 19.48 13.48 -11.54
C ASP A 294 20.09 13.08 -12.89
N GLY A 295 20.14 11.78 -13.20
CA GLY A 295 20.67 11.27 -14.46
C GLY A 295 21.04 9.79 -14.42
N ILE A 296 21.50 9.28 -15.57
CA ILE A 296 22.05 7.93 -15.72
C ILE A 296 23.52 8.01 -16.14
N ASP A 297 24.40 7.45 -15.31
CA ASP A 297 25.81 7.28 -15.62
C ASP A 297 26.00 6.03 -16.51
N LEU A 298 26.27 6.26 -17.79
CA LEU A 298 26.43 5.21 -18.81
C LEU A 298 27.77 4.46 -18.76
N GLY A 299 28.75 5.01 -18.02
CA GLY A 299 30.12 4.48 -17.95
C GLY A 299 30.42 3.61 -16.73
N GLY A 300 29.43 3.29 -15.90
CA GLY A 300 29.62 2.58 -14.64
C GLY A 300 30.49 3.38 -13.65
N SER A 301 29.90 4.36 -12.97
CA SER A 301 30.63 5.14 -11.96
C SER A 301 30.91 4.28 -10.72
N MET A 302 32.19 4.16 -10.34
CA MET A 302 32.59 3.65 -9.02
C MET A 302 31.98 4.50 -7.89
N PRO A 303 31.81 3.96 -6.66
CA PRO A 303 31.31 4.73 -5.52
C PRO A 303 32.03 6.07 -5.40
N THR A 304 31.25 7.12 -5.16
CA THR A 304 31.76 8.49 -5.01
C THR A 304 32.87 8.44 -3.98
N ALA A 305 34.07 8.91 -4.34
CA ALA A 305 35.23 8.87 -3.47
C ALA A 305 34.90 9.56 -2.13
N ALA A 306 34.48 8.77 -1.14
CA ALA A 306 34.40 9.20 0.23
C ALA A 306 35.84 9.51 0.62
N ARG A 307 36.10 10.78 0.92
CA ARG A 307 37.35 11.27 1.49
C ARG A 307 37.84 10.28 2.55
N MET A 308 38.87 9.51 2.22
CA MET A 308 39.78 8.95 3.20
C MET A 308 40.58 10.12 3.75
N SER A 309 39.98 10.82 4.72
CA SER A 309 40.68 11.72 5.62
C SER A 309 40.10 11.50 7.02
N GLU A 310 40.55 10.41 7.65
CA GLU A 310 41.19 10.37 8.98
C GLU A 310 41.73 8.96 9.24
#